data_AF-A0A945DV49-F1
#
_entry.id   AF-A0A945DV49-F1
#
_cell.length_a   1.000
_cell.length_b   1.000
_cell.length_c   1.000
_cell.angle_alpha   90.00
_cell.angle_beta   90.00
_cell.angle_gamma   90.00
#
_symmetry.space_group_name_H-M   'P 1'
#
loop_
_entity.id
_entity.type
_entity.pdbx_description
1 polymer ?
#
loop_
_entity_poly.entity_id
_entity_poly.type
_entity_poly.pdbx_seq_one_letter_code
_entity_poly.pdbx_strand_id
1 'polypeptide(L)' 'MTFAFPTVLVLLALPVLLLVWEWRRRGTTLAMPFDHAGAKRGRWLEGIVKIANLGPPLLLAVAIVLLAGPQRPLSQGN' A
#
# COMPACT_ATOMS: atom_id res chain seq x y z
N MET A 1 -22.08 6.71 -6.54
CA MET A 1 -21.38 6.92 -5.25
C MET A 1 -20.86 8.34 -5.27
N THR A 2 -21.45 9.24 -4.48
CA THR A 2 -21.01 10.64 -4.41
C THR A 2 -20.04 10.76 -3.25
N PHE A 3 -18.99 11.58 -3.38
CA PHE A 3 -18.06 11.87 -2.28
C PHE A 3 -18.24 13.33 -1.87
N ALA A 4 -18.13 13.61 -0.57
CA ALA A 4 -18.21 14.98 -0.06
C ALA A 4 -17.02 15.84 -0.55
N PHE A 5 -15.84 15.23 -0.66
CA PHE A 5 -14.60 15.90 -1.10
C PHE A 5 -13.90 15.10 -2.20
N PRO A 6 -14.38 15.14 -3.46
CA PRO A 6 -13.83 14.32 -4.54
C PRO A 6 -12.36 14.64 -4.85
N THR A 7 -11.90 15.87 -4.60
CA THR A 7 -10.49 16.27 -4.79
C THR A 7 -9.54 15.49 -3.88
N VAL A 8 -9.98 15.05 -2.70
CA VAL A 8 -9.19 14.24 -1.76
C VAL A 8 -8.82 12.88 -2.38
N LEU A 9 -9.62 12.37 -3.32
CA LEU A 9 -9.33 11.12 -4.03
C LEU A 9 -8.06 11.20 -4.89
N VAL A 10 -7.62 12.39 -5.30
CA VAL A 10 -6.34 12.56 -6.00
C VAL A 10 -5.16 12.10 -5.13
N LEU A 11 -5.28 12.22 -3.80
CA LEU A 11 -4.26 11.72 -2.87
C LEU A 11 -4.11 10.19 -2.94
N LEU A 12 -5.08 9.43 -3.48
CA LEU A 12 -4.91 7.99 -3.73
C LEU A 12 -3.79 7.68 -4.73
N ALA A 13 -3.36 8.66 -5.53
CA ALA A 13 -2.16 8.51 -6.34
C ALA A 13 -0.95 8.15 -5.46
N LEU A 14 -0.80 8.74 -4.26
CA LEU A 14 0.33 8.45 -3.37
C LEU A 14 0.42 6.98 -2.92
N PRO A 15 -0.60 6.37 -2.30
CA PRO A 15 -0.52 4.97 -1.91
C PRO A 15 -0.37 4.04 -3.12
N VAL A 16 -0.95 4.37 -4.28
CA VAL A 16 -0.74 3.60 -5.51
C VAL A 16 0.71 3.68 -5.99
N LEU A 17 1.31 4.88 -6.02
CA LEU A 17 2.72 5.05 -6.36
C LEU A 17 3.62 4.30 -5.37
N LEU A 18 3.32 4.33 -4.07
CA LEU A 18 4.07 3.58 -3.06
C LEU A 18 3.96 2.06 -3.28
N LEU A 19 2.78 1.55 -3.64
CA LEU A 19 2.58 0.14 -3.95
C LEU A 19 3.40 -0.29 -5.18
N VAL A 20 3.37 0.51 -6.24
CA VAL A 20 4.13 0.27 -7.47
C VAL A 20 5.63 0.38 -7.21
N TRP A 21 6.03 1.35 -6.38
CA TRP A 21 7.41 1.53 -5.96
C TRP A 21 7.93 0.33 -5.17
N GLU A 22 7.14 -0.18 -4.23
CA GLU A 22 7.48 -1.36 -3.43
C GLU A 22 7.54 -2.61 -4.30
N TRP A 23 6.64 -2.74 -5.28
CA TRP A 23 6.68 -3.82 -6.26
C TRP A 23 7.93 -3.75 -7.17
N ARG A 24 8.34 -2.54 -7.58
CA ARG A 24 9.53 -2.30 -8.38
C ARG A 24 10.81 -2.46 -7.57
N ARG A 25 10.79 -2.15 -6.26
CA ARG A 25 11.81 -2.53 -5.29
C ARG A 25 11.78 -4.04 -5.07
N ARG A 26 12.33 -4.78 -6.02
CA ARG A 26 12.81 -6.13 -5.77
C ARG A 26 14.00 -6.02 -4.84
N GLY A 27 13.74 -6.11 -3.54
CA GLY A 27 14.68 -6.21 -2.43
C GLY A 27 16.09 -5.79 -2.78
N THR A 28 16.45 -4.54 -2.45
CA THR A 28 17.84 -4.09 -2.42
C THR A 28 18.65 -5.23 -1.82
N THR A 29 19.58 -5.77 -2.60
CA THR A 29 20.56 -6.72 -2.09
C THR A 29 21.46 -5.88 -1.20
N LEU A 30 21.00 -5.59 0.02
CA LEU A 30 21.85 -5.01 1.05
C LEU A 30 22.85 -6.11 1.36
N ALA A 31 24.06 -5.96 0.84
CA ALA A 31 25.21 -6.71 1.28
C ALA A 31 25.38 -6.41 2.78
N MET A 32 24.80 -7.27 3.61
CA MET A 32 25.02 -7.22 5.05
C MET A 32 26.40 -7.81 5.32
N PRO A 33 27.14 -7.34 6.33
CA PRO A 33 28.48 -7.87 6.65
C PRO A 33 28.49 -9.39 6.94
N PHE A 34 27.31 -10.00 7.12
CA PHE A 34 27.09 -11.43 7.34
C PHE A 34 26.81 -12.26 6.07
N ASP A 35 26.84 -11.66 4.87
CA ASP A 35 26.54 -12.33 3.59
C ASP A 35 27.58 -13.42 3.20
N HIS A 36 28.66 -13.55 3.98
CA HIS A 36 29.71 -14.57 3.83
C HIS A 36 29.25 -15.98 4.22
N ALA A 37 28.19 -16.10 5.03
CA ALA A 37 27.54 -17.38 5.28
C ALA A 37 26.52 -17.56 4.16
N GLY A 38 26.73 -18.53 3.25
CA GLY A 38 25.87 -18.83 2.10
C GLY A 38 24.44 -19.28 2.45
N ALA A 39 23.73 -18.50 3.26
CA ALA A 39 22.36 -18.67 3.64
C ALA A 39 21.53 -18.41 2.40
N LYS A 40 20.87 -19.47 1.90
CA LYS A 40 19.92 -19.37 0.80
C LYS A 40 18.92 -18.28 1.14
N ARG A 41 19.03 -17.15 0.43
CA ARG A 41 18.14 -15.97 0.55
C ARG A 41 16.71 -16.46 0.73
N GLY A 42 16.20 -16.35 1.95
CA GLY A 42 14.92 -16.94 2.32
C GLY A 42 13.81 -16.22 1.56
N ARG A 43 13.41 -16.74 0.39
CA ARG A 43 12.28 -16.22 -0.42
C ARG A 43 11.02 -16.01 0.42
N TRP A 44 10.88 -16.77 1.51
CA TRP A 44 9.80 -16.65 2.47
C TRP A 44 9.89 -15.37 3.32
N LEU A 45 11.07 -15.03 3.84
CA LEU A 45 11.30 -13.79 4.57
C LEU A 45 11.14 -12.57 3.65
N GLU A 46 11.64 -12.66 2.41
CA GLU A 46 11.42 -11.64 1.37
C GLU A 46 9.92 -11.44 1.09
N GLY A 47 9.13 -12.53 1.09
CA GLY A 47 7.68 -12.50 0.96
C GLY A 47 6.98 -11.81 2.14
N ILE A 48 7.35 -12.14 3.38
CA ILE A 48 6.77 -11.55 4.59
C ILE A 48 7.05 -10.04 4.67
N VAL A 49 8.30 -9.64 4.40
CA VAL A 49 8.68 -8.22 4.40
C VAL A 49 7.90 -7.45 3.34
N LYS A 50 7.71 -8.03 2.14
CA LYS A 50 6.87 -7.42 1.11
C LYS A 50 5.42 -7.26 1.56
N ILE A 51 4.82 -8.28 2.17
CA ILE A 51 3.45 -8.18 2.69
C ILE A 51 3.35 -7.10 3.77
N ALA A 52 4.32 -7.04 4.69
CA ALA A 52 4.36 -6.01 5.72
C ALA A 52 4.48 -4.60 5.13
N ASN A 53 5.29 -4.42 4.08
CA ASN A 53 5.46 -3.14 3.39
C ASN A 53 4.23 -2.70 2.57
N LEU A 54 3.32 -3.62 2.24
CA LEU A 54 2.02 -3.27 1.63
C LEU A 54 1.01 -2.72 2.65
N GLY A 55 1.23 -2.95 3.95
CA GLY A 55 0.32 -2.49 5.02
C GLY A 55 0.17 -0.96 5.09
N PRO A 56 1.26 -0.18 5.19
CA PRO A 56 1.19 1.29 5.26
C PRO A 56 0.44 1.96 4.08
N PRO A 57 0.74 1.66 2.80
CA PRO A 57 0.01 2.27 1.69
C PRO A 57 -1.47 1.83 1.65
N LEU A 58 -1.79 0.60 2.08
CA LEU A 58 -3.17 0.14 2.17
C LEU A 58 -3.95 0.91 3.24
N LEU A 59 -3.37 1.08 4.43
CA LEU A 59 -3.97 1.88 5.51
C LEU A 59 -4.15 3.34 5.08
N LEU A 60 -3.17 3.91 4.39
CA LEU A 60 -3.26 5.26 3.85
C LEU A 60 -4.41 5.38 2.83
N ALA A 61 -4.55 4.42 1.93
CA ALA A 61 -5.66 4.41 0.97
C ALA A 61 -7.03 4.38 1.67
N VAL A 62 -7.17 3.54 2.70
CA VAL A 62 -8.39 3.49 3.52
C VAL A 62 -8.66 4.84 4.20
N ALA A 63 -7.65 5.44 4.82
CA ALA A 63 -7.78 6.75 5.46
C ALA A 63 -8.23 7.84 4.47
N ILE A 64 -7.66 7.86 3.26
CA ILE A 64 -8.03 8.81 2.19
C ILE A 64 -9.49 8.61 1.75
N VAL A 65 -9.93 7.37 1.59
CA VAL A 65 -11.33 7.06 1.22
C VAL A 65 -12.29 7.51 2.32
N LEU A 66 -11.98 7.24 3.60
CA LEU A 66 -12.78 7.71 4.72
C LEU A 66 -12.82 9.25 4.79
N LEU A 67 -11.68 9.90 4.56
CA LEU A 67 -11.57 11.36 4.55
C LEU A 67 -12.36 12.00 3.39
N ALA A 68 -12.42 11.35 2.23
CA ALA A 68 -13.21 11.80 1.09
C ALA A 68 -14.73 11.82 1.37
N GLY A 69 -15.17 11.14 2.44
CA GLY A 69 -16.55 11.16 2.92
C GLY A 69 -17.51 10.49 1.92
N PRO A 70 -17.48 9.16 1.78
CA PRO A 70 -18.37 8.44 0.87
C PRO A 70 -19.83 8.66 1.28
N GLN A 71 -20.58 9.33 0.42
CA GLN A 71 -22.02 9.50 0.59
C GLN A 71 -22.70 8.22 0.12
N ARG A 72 -23.51 7.63 0.99
CA ARG A 72 -24.45 6.59 0.55
C ARG A 72 -25.39 7.24 -0.48
N PRO A 73 -25.63 6.61 -1.63
CA PRO A 73 -26.80 6.97 -2.42
C PRO A 73 -27.99 6.88 -1.45
N LEU A 74 -28.78 7.95 -1.34
CA LEU A 74 -30.06 7.88 -0.64
C LEU A 74 -30.77 6.67 -1.25
N SER A 75 -30.89 5.59 -0.48
CA SER A 75 -31.77 4.48 -0.83
C SER A 75 -33.10 5.15 -1.09
N GLN A 76 -33.55 5.16 -2.35
CA GLN A 76 -34.81 5.77 -2.71
C GLN A 76 -35.86 5.13 -1.80
N GLY A 77 -36.42 5.95 -0.92
CA GLY A 77 -37.44 5.52 0.03
C GLY A 77 -38.63 4.99 -0.76
N ASN A 78 -39.12 3.83 -0.33
CA ASN A 78 -40.42 3.33 -0.71
C ASN A 78 -41.35 3.54 0.49
#